data_AF-A0A3C0NYM6-F1
#
_entry.id   AF-A0A3C0NYM6-F1
#
_cell.length_a   1.000
_cell.length_b   1.000
_cell.length_c   1.000
_cell.angle_alpha   90.00
_cell.angle_beta   90.00
_cell.angle_gamma   90.00
#
_symmetry.space_group_name_H-M   'P 1'
#
loop_
_entity.id
_entity.type
_entity.pdbx_description
1 polymer ?
#
loop_
_entity_poly.entity_id
_entity_poly.type
_entity_poly.pdbx_seq_one_letter_code
_entity_poly.pdbx_strand_id
1 'polypeptide(L)'
;MKGLTKFVTVLAKVLEIFSWVGSALSAVSLVVIAIGKTALLRYLSDIEVSSDLSVGGFSIDVSVVDPARLVRVYVIIFVVAVLVCLLMAMIFRNIYLIFKTAEGQTKFSKGRTPFQPDIVRMVREIGIFSLAIPVVELIMSIIARLVIGHEVAEVAVSVDMTSIFFGLVVLCLSQFFAYGAQLQEDMEGLV
;
A
#
# COMPACT_ATOMS: atom_id res chain seq x y z
N MET A 1 -11.20 -23.18 11.79
CA MET A 1 -10.31 -22.67 10.71
C MET A 1 -11.06 -22.12 9.49
N LYS A 2 -12.12 -22.77 8.96
CA LYS A 2 -12.87 -22.27 7.78
C LYS A 2 -13.54 -20.89 7.97
N GLY A 3 -14.00 -20.56 9.18
CA GLY A 3 -14.63 -19.27 9.47
C GLY A 3 -13.66 -18.09 9.37
N LEU A 4 -12.46 -18.25 9.95
CA LEU A 4 -11.41 -17.23 9.92
C LEU A 4 -10.88 -17.01 8.50
N THR A 5 -10.59 -18.07 7.74
CA THR A 5 -10.11 -17.93 6.36
C THR A 5 -11.15 -17.24 5.47
N LYS A 6 -12.42 -17.59 5.62
CA LYS A 6 -13.52 -16.94 4.89
C LYS A 6 -13.66 -15.46 5.28
N PHE A 7 -13.59 -15.14 6.57
CA PHE A 7 -13.62 -13.75 7.05
C PHE A 7 -12.47 -12.92 6.48
N VAL A 8 -11.23 -13.41 6.58
CA VAL A 8 -10.04 -12.72 6.06
C VAL A 8 -10.12 -12.54 4.55
N THR A 9 -10.64 -13.53 3.81
CA THR A 9 -10.83 -13.44 2.36
C THR A 9 -11.80 -12.31 1.99
N VAL A 10 -12.95 -12.21 2.69
CA VAL A 10 -13.93 -11.16 2.46
C VAL A 10 -13.33 -9.80 2.83
N LEU A 11 -12.70 -9.70 4.00
CA LEU A 11 -12.07 -8.47 4.47
C LEU A 11 -11.00 -7.98 3.49
N ALA A 12 -10.13 -8.86 3.01
CA ALA A 12 -9.12 -8.53 2.02
C ALA A 12 -9.74 -7.97 0.74
N LYS A 13 -10.84 -8.56 0.24
CA LYS A 13 -11.51 -8.03 -0.96
C LYS A 13 -12.13 -6.66 -0.73
N VAL A 14 -12.72 -6.43 0.44
CA VAL A 14 -13.28 -5.13 0.82
C VAL A 14 -12.16 -4.08 0.87
N LEU A 15 -11.06 -4.36 1.57
CA LEU A 15 -9.92 -3.46 1.68
C LEU A 15 -9.22 -3.20 0.34
N GLU A 16 -9.14 -4.19 -0.55
CA GLU A 16 -8.66 -4.02 -1.92
C GLU A 16 -9.50 -2.97 -2.66
N ILE A 17 -10.84 -3.08 -2.60
CA ILE A 17 -11.75 -2.14 -3.26
C ILE A 17 -11.60 -0.74 -2.68
N PHE A 18 -11.56 -0.60 -1.35
CA PHE A 18 -11.33 0.69 -0.71
C PHE A 18 -10.00 1.33 -1.14
N SER A 19 -8.94 0.52 -1.27
CA SER A 19 -7.63 1.01 -1.71
C SER A 19 -7.66 1.49 -3.16
N TRP A 20 -8.34 0.78 -4.06
CA TRP A 20 -8.55 1.24 -5.44
C TRP A 20 -9.36 2.54 -5.52
N VAL A 21 -10.44 2.64 -4.74
CA VAL A 21 -11.27 3.85 -4.68
C VAL A 21 -10.46 5.03 -4.12
N GLY A 22 -9.68 4.81 -3.06
CA GLY A 22 -8.79 5.83 -2.49
C GLY A 22 -7.78 6.33 -3.52
N SER A 23 -7.11 5.41 -4.23
CA SER A 23 -6.18 5.76 -5.31
C SER A 23 -6.85 6.58 -6.42
N ALA A 24 -8.03 6.15 -6.88
CA ALA A 24 -8.78 6.86 -7.92
C ALA A 24 -9.19 8.27 -7.45
N LEU A 25 -9.66 8.41 -6.21
CA LEU A 25 -10.05 9.69 -5.65
C LEU A 25 -8.85 10.65 -5.54
N SER A 26 -7.71 10.17 -5.04
CA SER A 26 -6.48 10.96 -4.97
C SER A 26 -5.97 11.38 -6.36
N ALA A 27 -6.07 10.50 -7.36
CA ALA A 27 -5.70 10.82 -8.73
C ALA A 27 -6.63 11.89 -9.34
N VAL A 28 -7.94 11.80 -9.10
CA VAL A 28 -8.90 12.83 -9.53
C VAL A 28 -8.58 14.17 -8.87
N SER A 29 -8.27 14.19 -7.57
CA SER A 29 -7.86 15.42 -6.87
C SER A 29 -6.63 16.07 -7.49
N LEU A 30 -5.62 15.29 -7.90
CA LEU A 30 -4.45 15.81 -8.63
C LEU A 30 -4.83 16.48 -9.95
N VAL A 31 -5.71 15.85 -10.73
CA VAL A 31 -6.18 16.40 -12.01
C VAL A 31 -6.96 17.70 -11.80
N VAL A 32 -7.81 17.77 -10.77
CA VAL A 32 -8.57 18.99 -10.44
C VAL A 32 -7.62 20.14 -10.06
N ILE A 33 -6.59 19.86 -9.26
CA ILE A 33 -5.56 20.85 -8.89
C ILE A 33 -4.78 21.30 -10.14
N ALA A 34 -4.38 20.36 -11.01
CA ALA A 34 -3.61 20.67 -12.22
C ALA A 34 -4.36 21.56 -13.23
N ILE A 35 -5.70 21.44 -13.29
CA ILE A 35 -6.56 22.28 -14.15
C ILE A 35 -6.74 23.70 -13.55
N GLY A 36 -6.16 23.99 -12.39
CA GLY A 36 -6.23 25.31 -11.75
C GLY A 36 -7.58 25.59 -11.08
N LYS A 37 -8.41 24.56 -10.86
CA LYS A 37 -9.65 24.69 -10.11
C LYS A 37 -9.34 24.77 -8.62
N THR A 38 -9.02 25.97 -8.16
CA THR A 38 -8.71 26.29 -6.75
C THR A 38 -9.92 26.15 -5.81
N ALA A 39 -11.13 25.92 -6.34
CA ALA A 39 -12.32 25.64 -5.54
C ALA A 39 -12.17 24.41 -4.64
N LEU A 40 -11.48 23.36 -5.11
CA LEU A 40 -11.20 22.17 -4.29
C LEU A 40 -10.22 22.49 -3.16
N LEU A 41 -9.21 23.31 -3.43
CA LEU A 41 -8.24 23.76 -2.42
C LEU A 41 -8.92 24.64 -1.36
N ARG A 42 -9.83 25.54 -1.77
CA ARG A 42 -10.63 26.37 -0.86
C ARG A 42 -11.54 25.51 0.02
N TYR A 43 -12.22 24.54 -0.57
CA TYR A 43 -13.04 23.59 0.19
C TYR A 43 -12.20 22.80 1.21
N LEU A 44 -11.01 22.34 0.82
CA LEU A 44 -10.09 21.63 1.72
C LEU A 44 -9.48 22.56 2.79
N SER A 45 -9.35 23.86 2.56
CA SER A 45 -8.87 24.80 3.56
C SER A 45 -9.97 25.30 4.51
N ASP A 46 -11.23 25.31 4.05
CA ASP A 46 -12.39 25.74 4.84
C ASP A 46 -12.91 24.63 5.77
N ILE A 47 -12.71 23.37 5.38
CA ILE A 47 -12.75 22.28 6.34
C ILE A 47 -11.54 22.49 7.25
N GLU A 48 -11.73 22.51 8.57
CA GLU A 48 -10.64 22.39 9.55
C GLU A 48 -9.94 21.04 9.37
N VAL A 49 -9.22 20.89 8.27
CA VAL A 49 -8.34 19.77 8.01
C VAL A 49 -7.31 19.84 9.12
N SER A 50 -7.19 18.72 9.84
CA SER A 50 -6.21 18.53 10.89
C SER A 50 -4.89 19.17 10.50
N SER A 51 -4.24 19.83 11.45
CA SER A 51 -2.92 20.45 11.24
C SER A 51 -1.94 19.50 10.57
N ASP A 52 -2.09 18.19 10.78
CA ASP A 52 -1.33 17.15 10.09
C ASP A 52 -2.12 16.48 8.95
N LEU A 53 -1.53 16.49 7.75
CA LEU A 53 -1.93 15.64 6.64
C LEU A 53 -1.11 14.35 6.65
N SER A 54 -1.76 13.20 6.82
CA SER A 54 -1.06 11.91 6.88
C SER A 54 -1.61 10.90 5.87
N VAL A 55 -0.69 10.10 5.32
CA VAL A 55 -0.95 9.00 4.40
C VAL A 55 0.05 7.89 4.73
N GLY A 56 -0.44 6.81 5.33
CA GLY A 56 0.44 5.71 5.76
C GLY A 56 1.43 6.18 6.81
N GLY A 57 2.71 5.90 6.60
CA GLY A 57 3.80 6.37 7.46
C GLY A 57 4.20 7.83 7.18
N PHE A 58 3.76 8.42 6.07
CA PHE A 58 4.13 9.77 5.64
C PHE A 58 3.16 10.82 6.19
N SER A 59 3.67 11.85 6.85
CA SER A 59 2.85 13.00 7.26
C SER A 59 3.52 14.33 6.97
N ILE A 60 2.71 15.39 6.84
CA ILE A 60 3.14 16.78 6.72
C ILE A 60 2.30 17.63 7.66
N ASP A 61 2.94 18.29 8.63
CA ASP A 61 2.32 19.37 9.40
C ASP A 61 2.15 20.62 8.52
N VAL A 62 0.89 20.93 8.24
CA VAL A 62 0.45 22.05 7.39
C VAL A 62 0.44 23.36 8.17
N SER A 63 0.36 23.34 9.50
CA SER A 63 0.29 24.54 10.34
C SER A 63 1.55 25.41 10.25
N VAL A 64 2.68 24.78 9.93
CA VAL A 64 4.00 25.40 9.78
C VAL A 64 4.29 25.85 8.34
N VAL A 65 3.38 25.58 7.39
CA VAL A 65 3.60 25.84 5.95
C VAL A 65 2.92 27.13 5.52
N ASP A 66 3.69 28.00 4.85
CA ASP A 66 3.16 29.22 4.22
C ASP A 66 1.96 28.94 3.30
N PRO A 67 0.89 29.77 3.32
CA PRO A 67 -0.26 29.64 2.44
C PRO A 67 0.10 29.55 0.94
N ALA A 68 1.18 30.21 0.52
CA ALA A 68 1.66 30.19 -0.86
C ALA A 68 2.27 28.83 -1.29
N ARG A 69 2.57 27.94 -0.34
CA ARG A 69 3.14 26.61 -0.60
C ARG A 69 2.13 25.47 -0.42
N LEU A 70 0.93 25.75 0.11
CA LEU A 70 -0.10 24.74 0.37
C LEU A 70 -0.45 23.90 -0.85
N VAL A 71 -0.55 24.52 -2.04
CA VAL A 71 -0.83 23.77 -3.28
C VAL A 71 0.21 22.69 -3.54
N ARG A 72 1.50 22.96 -3.26
CA ARG A 72 2.58 21.99 -3.42
C ARG A 72 2.46 20.85 -2.40
N VAL A 73 2.10 21.16 -1.16
CA VAL A 73 1.85 20.17 -0.10
C VAL A 73 0.73 19.21 -0.51
N TYR A 74 -0.42 19.73 -0.94
CA TYR A 74 -1.54 18.89 -1.37
C TYR A 74 -1.18 18.01 -2.57
N VAL A 75 -0.42 18.54 -3.54
CA VAL A 75 0.07 17.73 -4.66
C VAL A 75 0.96 16.58 -4.17
N ILE A 76 1.91 16.85 -3.27
CA ILE A 76 2.78 15.82 -2.70
C ILE A 76 1.94 14.75 -1.97
N ILE A 77 1.04 15.16 -1.08
CA ILE A 77 0.19 14.25 -0.31
C ILE A 77 -0.69 13.39 -1.22
N PHE A 78 -1.31 13.96 -2.25
CA PHE A 78 -2.12 13.17 -3.16
C PHE A 78 -1.28 12.22 -4.02
N VAL A 79 -0.05 12.60 -4.42
CA VAL A 79 0.87 11.68 -5.11
C VAL A 79 1.24 10.50 -4.20
N VAL A 80 1.60 10.77 -2.94
CA VAL A 80 1.87 9.72 -1.94
C VAL A 80 0.64 8.82 -1.78
N ALA A 81 -0.55 9.41 -1.64
CA ALA A 81 -1.80 8.67 -1.49
C ALA A 81 -2.10 7.75 -2.67
N VAL A 82 -1.90 8.21 -3.91
CA VAL A 82 -2.05 7.35 -5.09
C VAL A 82 -1.11 6.16 -5.00
N LEU A 83 0.18 6.38 -4.77
CA LEU A 83 1.20 5.33 -4.79
C LEU A 83 0.99 4.31 -3.65
N VAL A 84 0.78 4.80 -2.43
CA VAL A 84 0.56 3.94 -1.25
C VAL A 84 -0.75 3.14 -1.38
N CYS A 85 -1.82 3.76 -1.86
CA CYS A 85 -3.08 3.06 -2.09
C CYS A 85 -2.96 1.98 -3.18
N LEU A 86 -2.19 2.22 -4.25
CA LEU A 86 -1.93 1.19 -5.28
C LEU A 86 -1.16 0.00 -4.70
N LEU A 87 -0.12 0.26 -3.91
CA LEU A 87 0.65 -0.81 -3.25
C LEU A 87 -0.22 -1.61 -2.26
N MET A 88 -1.06 -0.94 -1.47
CA MET A 88 -2.01 -1.62 -0.58
C MET A 88 -3.07 -2.41 -1.33
N ALA A 89 -3.60 -1.88 -2.43
CA ALA A 89 -4.54 -2.62 -3.27
C ALA A 89 -3.91 -3.93 -3.79
N MET A 90 -2.64 -3.89 -4.19
CA MET A 90 -1.90 -5.08 -4.64
C MET A 90 -1.66 -6.08 -3.51
N ILE A 91 -1.34 -5.61 -2.30
CA ILE A 91 -1.21 -6.48 -1.11
C ILE A 91 -2.54 -7.19 -0.82
N PHE A 92 -3.64 -6.46 -0.73
CA PHE A 92 -4.96 -7.05 -0.42
C PHE A 92 -5.46 -7.98 -1.52
N ARG A 93 -5.20 -7.65 -2.78
CA ARG A 93 -5.47 -8.54 -3.92
C ARG A 93 -4.74 -9.87 -3.75
N ASN A 94 -3.46 -9.84 -3.40
CA ASN A 94 -2.68 -11.06 -3.23
C ASN A 94 -3.14 -11.87 -2.02
N ILE A 95 -3.48 -11.22 -0.90
CA ILE A 95 -4.10 -11.90 0.25
C ILE A 95 -5.39 -12.61 -0.17
N TYR A 96 -6.30 -11.92 -0.86
CA TYR A 96 -7.54 -12.51 -1.37
C TYR A 96 -7.28 -13.72 -2.29
N LEU A 97 -6.34 -13.59 -3.21
CA LEU A 97 -6.01 -14.64 -4.17
C LEU A 97 -5.33 -15.85 -3.52
N ILE A 98 -4.48 -15.66 -2.50
CA ILE A 98 -3.83 -16.76 -1.77
C ILE A 98 -4.88 -17.70 -1.17
N PHE A 99 -5.85 -17.15 -0.41
CA PHE A 99 -6.88 -17.98 0.22
C PHE A 99 -7.77 -18.68 -0.81
N LYS A 100 -8.17 -17.96 -1.88
CA LYS A 100 -8.98 -18.54 -2.95
C LYS A 100 -8.25 -19.65 -3.71
N THR A 101 -6.94 -19.49 -3.92
CA THR A 101 -6.10 -20.45 -4.64
C THR A 101 -5.83 -21.68 -3.78
N ALA A 102 -5.56 -21.50 -2.48
CA ALA A 102 -5.39 -22.60 -1.53
C ALA A 102 -6.67 -23.46 -1.39
N GLU A 103 -7.85 -22.87 -1.59
CA GLU A 103 -9.13 -23.58 -1.58
C GLU A 103 -9.48 -24.27 -2.90
N GLY A 104 -8.66 -24.15 -3.95
CA GLY A 104 -8.96 -24.77 -5.26
C GLY A 104 -9.93 -23.95 -6.13
N GLN A 105 -10.21 -22.69 -5.79
CA GLN A 105 -11.29 -21.90 -6.41
C GLN A 105 -10.79 -20.95 -7.51
N THR A 106 -9.49 -20.91 -7.78
CA THR A 106 -8.91 -20.12 -8.87
C THR A 106 -8.54 -21.02 -10.05
N LYS A 107 -8.55 -20.45 -11.28
CA LYS A 107 -8.22 -21.18 -12.51
C LYS A 107 -6.79 -21.73 -12.55
N PHE A 108 -5.89 -21.18 -11.74
CA PHE A 108 -4.48 -21.55 -11.67
C PHE A 108 -4.19 -22.56 -10.54
N SER A 109 -5.18 -22.89 -9.73
CA SER A 109 -4.97 -23.76 -8.57
C SER A 109 -4.66 -25.19 -8.99
N LYS A 110 -3.58 -25.74 -8.45
CA LYS A 110 -3.15 -27.14 -8.62
C LYS A 110 -3.71 -28.04 -7.50
N GLY A 111 -4.97 -27.83 -7.13
CA GLY A 111 -5.64 -28.57 -6.06
C GLY A 111 -5.75 -27.79 -4.73
N ARG A 112 -6.24 -28.46 -3.69
CA ARG A 112 -6.54 -27.84 -2.40
C ARG A 112 -5.33 -27.85 -1.47
N THR A 113 -4.29 -27.11 -1.83
CA THR A 113 -3.05 -26.99 -1.04
C THR A 113 -2.54 -25.54 -1.06
N PRO A 114 -2.00 -25.03 0.07
CA PRO A 114 -1.33 -23.73 0.10
C PRO A 114 0.07 -23.77 -0.54
N PHE A 115 0.65 -24.95 -0.76
CA PHE A 115 2.02 -25.11 -1.23
C PHE A 115 2.08 -25.20 -2.76
N GLN A 116 1.75 -24.09 -3.41
CA GLN A 116 1.76 -23.97 -4.87
C GLN A 116 2.67 -22.82 -5.32
N PRO A 117 3.35 -22.93 -6.48
CA PRO A 117 4.22 -21.87 -6.98
C PRO A 117 3.55 -20.49 -7.09
N ASP A 118 2.26 -20.45 -7.46
CA ASP A 118 1.52 -19.18 -7.52
C ASP A 118 1.32 -18.55 -6.15
N ILE A 119 1.06 -19.35 -5.11
CA ILE A 119 0.93 -18.86 -3.73
C ILE A 119 2.27 -18.34 -3.22
N VAL A 120 3.36 -19.06 -3.49
CA VAL A 120 4.73 -18.62 -3.18
C VAL A 120 5.00 -17.24 -3.80
N ARG A 121 4.66 -17.07 -5.08
CA ARG A 121 4.82 -15.80 -5.79
C ARG A 121 4.02 -14.69 -5.14
N MET A 122 2.75 -14.94 -4.80
CA MET A 122 1.87 -13.95 -4.18
C MET A 122 2.35 -13.54 -2.78
N VAL A 123 2.84 -14.48 -1.96
CA VAL A 123 3.43 -14.19 -0.64
C VAL A 123 4.68 -13.32 -0.82
N ARG A 124 5.55 -13.65 -1.76
CA ARG A 124 6.74 -12.84 -2.09
C ARG A 124 6.36 -11.43 -2.53
N GLU A 125 5.38 -11.30 -3.42
CA GLU A 125 4.87 -10.00 -3.87
C GLU A 125 4.33 -9.15 -2.72
N ILE A 126 3.62 -9.74 -1.74
CA ILE A 126 3.18 -9.01 -0.53
C ILE A 126 4.39 -8.42 0.21
N GLY A 127 5.42 -9.24 0.44
CA GLY A 127 6.65 -8.77 1.10
C GLY A 127 7.34 -7.63 0.33
N ILE A 128 7.44 -7.73 -0.99
CA ILE A 128 8.01 -6.68 -1.86
C ILE A 128 7.17 -5.40 -1.78
N PHE A 129 5.85 -5.48 -1.88
CA PHE A 129 4.98 -4.31 -1.82
C PHE A 129 5.01 -3.65 -0.44
N SER A 130 5.07 -4.43 0.64
CA SER A 130 5.21 -3.91 2.00
C SER A 130 6.53 -3.16 2.19
N LEU A 131 7.63 -3.59 1.56
CA LEU A 131 8.90 -2.86 1.56
C LEU A 131 8.89 -1.65 0.61
N ALA A 132 8.12 -1.71 -0.47
CA ALA A 132 8.02 -0.61 -1.43
C ALA A 132 7.33 0.63 -0.82
N ILE A 133 6.38 0.44 0.09
CA ILE A 133 5.67 1.55 0.77
C ILE A 133 6.65 2.51 1.49
N PRO A 134 7.47 2.07 2.47
CA PRO A 134 8.40 2.97 3.15
C PRO A 134 9.48 3.53 2.21
N VAL A 135 9.84 2.81 1.15
CA VAL A 135 10.75 3.34 0.11
C VAL A 135 10.12 4.51 -0.64
N VAL A 136 8.84 4.39 -1.03
CA VAL A 136 8.08 5.49 -1.66
C VAL A 136 7.96 6.67 -0.69
N GLU A 137 7.62 6.42 0.56
CA GLU A 137 7.48 7.46 1.58
C GLU A 137 8.81 8.20 1.82
N LEU A 138 9.94 7.48 1.84
CA LEU A 138 11.27 8.07 1.96
C LEU A 138 11.65 8.92 0.73
N ILE A 139 11.41 8.42 -0.49
CA ILE A 139 11.65 9.19 -1.72
C ILE A 139 10.80 10.46 -1.71
N MET A 140 9.53 10.34 -1.34
CA MET A 140 8.62 11.48 -1.29
C MET A 140 8.98 12.47 -0.17
N SER A 141 9.56 12.02 0.94
CA SER A 141 10.14 12.89 1.98
C SER A 141 11.29 13.74 1.43
N ILE A 142 12.18 13.15 0.64
CA ILE A 142 13.27 13.89 -0.02
C ILE A 142 12.68 14.92 -1.00
N ILE A 143 11.72 14.53 -1.84
CA ILE A 143 11.06 15.43 -2.79
C ILE A 143 10.34 16.57 -2.05
N ALA A 144 9.65 16.27 -0.95
CA ALA A 144 8.95 17.26 -0.14
C ALA A 144 9.92 18.33 0.41
N ARG A 145 11.09 17.92 0.91
CA ARG A 145 12.14 18.84 1.38
C ARG A 145 12.65 19.75 0.28
N LEU A 146 12.78 19.24 -0.95
CA LEU A 146 13.23 20.03 -2.11
C LEU A 146 12.16 21.02 -2.59
N VAL A 147 10.88 20.65 -2.56
CA VAL A 147 9.77 21.43 -3.13
C VAL A 147 9.20 22.47 -2.14
N ILE A 148 9.12 22.12 -0.86
CA ILE A 148 8.56 22.96 0.21
C ILE A 148 9.66 23.80 0.86
N GLY A 149 10.91 23.33 0.87
CA GLY A 149 12.06 23.98 1.49
C GLY A 149 12.54 23.25 2.75
N HIS A 150 13.87 23.14 2.91
CA HIS A 150 14.52 22.31 3.92
C HIS A 150 14.10 22.68 5.36
N GLU A 151 14.03 23.98 5.67
CA GLU A 151 13.74 24.48 7.03
C GLU A 151 12.32 24.15 7.52
N VAL A 152 11.35 24.05 6.61
CA VAL A 152 9.94 23.75 6.95
C VAL A 152 9.70 22.24 6.93
N ALA A 153 10.34 21.52 6.00
CA ALA A 153 10.12 20.10 5.81
C ALA A 153 10.81 19.21 6.86
N GLU A 154 11.86 19.68 7.53
CA GLU A 154 12.48 18.94 8.65
C GLU A 154 11.56 18.81 9.86
N VAL A 155 10.72 19.82 10.10
CA VAL A 155 9.76 19.82 11.20
C VAL A 155 8.45 19.14 10.80
N ALA A 156 8.05 19.30 9.54
CA ALA A 156 6.74 18.84 9.08
C ALA A 156 6.71 17.36 8.64
N VAL A 157 7.81 16.77 8.16
CA VAL A 157 7.78 15.44 7.50
C VAL A 157 8.26 14.31 8.41
N SER A 158 7.38 13.35 8.73
CA SER A 158 7.74 12.09 9.39
C SER A 158 7.45 10.87 8.51
N VAL A 159 8.22 9.78 8.72
CA VAL A 159 8.09 8.48 8.03
C VAL A 159 8.15 7.36 9.06
N ASP A 160 7.10 6.54 9.15
CA ASP A 160 7.09 5.32 9.98
C ASP A 160 7.70 4.12 9.24
N MET A 161 8.71 3.50 9.85
CA MET A 161 9.47 2.38 9.30
C MET A 161 9.02 1.00 9.82
N THR A 162 7.97 0.94 10.64
CA THR A 162 7.46 -0.31 11.25
C THR A 162 7.07 -1.36 10.19
N SER A 163 6.65 -0.91 9.01
CA SER A 163 6.29 -1.75 7.86
C SER A 163 7.47 -2.54 7.26
N ILE A 164 8.73 -2.11 7.48
CA ILE A 164 9.92 -2.78 6.95
C ILE A 164 10.06 -4.19 7.51
N PHE A 165 9.93 -4.32 8.84
CA PHE A 165 10.08 -5.62 9.50
C PHE A 165 9.03 -6.62 9.02
N PHE A 166 7.77 -6.17 8.88
CA PHE A 166 6.70 -6.99 8.33
C PHE A 166 7.04 -7.46 6.91
N GLY A 167 7.49 -6.57 6.02
CA GLY A 167 7.90 -6.92 4.66
C GLY A 167 9.00 -7.99 4.62
N LEU A 168 10.05 -7.84 5.46
CA LEU A 168 11.13 -8.82 5.57
C LEU A 168 10.64 -10.20 6.07
N VAL A 169 9.80 -10.22 7.11
CA VAL A 169 9.23 -11.45 7.64
C VAL A 169 8.39 -12.18 6.58
N VAL A 170 7.57 -11.44 5.82
CA VAL A 170 6.77 -12.02 4.74
C VAL A 170 7.64 -12.58 3.61
N LEU A 171 8.77 -11.93 3.28
CA LEU A 171 9.73 -12.48 2.32
C LEU A 171 10.36 -13.79 2.81
N CYS A 172 10.75 -13.87 4.08
CA CYS A 172 11.22 -15.14 4.67
C CYS A 172 10.12 -16.21 4.62
N LEU A 173 8.87 -15.84 4.92
CA LEU A 173 7.74 -16.75 4.83
C LEU A 173 7.56 -17.28 3.40
N SER A 174 7.77 -16.45 2.37
CA SER A 174 7.71 -16.91 0.97
C SER A 174 8.73 -18.03 0.68
N GLN A 175 9.90 -18.02 1.33
CA GLN A 175 10.91 -19.08 1.20
C GLN A 175 10.45 -20.37 1.87
N PHE A 176 9.79 -20.29 3.04
CA PHE A 176 9.21 -21.47 3.68
C PHE A 176 8.10 -22.10 2.85
N PHE A 177 7.24 -21.28 2.22
CA PHE A 177 6.24 -21.78 1.29
C PHE A 177 6.87 -22.42 0.04
N ALA A 178 7.98 -21.87 -0.47
CA ALA A 178 8.69 -22.44 -1.60
C ALA A 178 9.26 -23.83 -1.26
N TYR A 179 9.88 -23.96 -0.09
CA TYR A 179 10.37 -25.24 0.41
C TYR A 179 9.24 -26.25 0.63
N GLY A 180 8.11 -25.83 1.19
CA GLY A 180 6.92 -26.67 1.35
C GLY A 180 6.34 -27.15 0.01
N ALA A 181 6.36 -26.30 -1.02
CA ALA A 181 5.93 -26.67 -2.37
C ALA A 181 6.86 -27.71 -3.00
N GLN A 182 8.17 -27.56 -2.81
CA GLN A 182 9.16 -28.54 -3.28
C GLN A 182 8.97 -29.90 -2.60
N LEU A 183 8.78 -29.93 -1.28
CA LEU A 183 8.53 -31.17 -0.55
C LEU A 183 7.25 -31.87 -1.02
N GLN A 184 6.21 -31.12 -1.37
CA GLN A 184 4.98 -31.69 -1.88
C GLN A 184 5.17 -32.30 -3.28
N GLU A 185 5.93 -31.64 -4.15
CA GLU A 185 6.27 -32.14 -5.48
C GLU A 185 7.12 -33.41 -5.42
N ASP A 186 8.13 -33.45 -4.53
CA ASP A 186 8.97 -34.62 -4.32
C ASP A 186 8.14 -35.82 -3.82
N MET A 187 7.19 -35.60 -2.92
CA MET A 187 6.29 -36.65 -2.41
C MET A 187 5.29 -37.16 -3.46
N GLU A 188 4.76 -36.28 -4.31
CA GLU A 188 3.85 -36.65 -5.40
C GLU A 188 4.59 -37.39 -6.53
N GLY A 189 5.88 -37.08 -6.75
CA GLY A 189 6.74 -37.76 -7.73
C GLY A 189 7.27 -39.14 -7.30
N LEU A 190 7.09 -39.51 -6.04
CA LEU A 190 7.48 -40.81 -5.47
C LEU A 190 6.40 -41.91 -5.68
N VAL A 191 5.25 -41.59 -6.27
CA VAL A 191 4.10 -42.50 -6.47
C VAL A 191 4.03 -43.03 -7.90
#